data_AF-A0A067DZ04-F1
#
_entry.id   AF-A0A067DZ04-F1
#
_cell.length_a   1.000
_cell.length_b   1.000
_cell.length_c   1.000
_cell.angle_alpha   90.00
_cell.angle_beta   90.00
_cell.angle_gamma   90.00
#
_symmetry.space_group_name_H-M   'P 1'
#
loop_
_entity.id
_entity.type
_entity.pdbx_description
1 polymer ?
#
loop_
_entity_poly.entity_id
_entity_poly.type
_entity_poly.pdbx_seq_one_letter_code
_entity_poly.pdbx_strand_id
1 'polypeptide(L)'
;MVHADGSVIKSWDYLRQNGLQGFIDIWPIPTAVAWKLIACFGAFEAALQLLLPGKRVEGPISPTGHRPVYKANGVASYAVTLITYLSLWWFGIFNPTIVYDHLGEIYSALIFGSFIFCIFLYIKGHLAPSSTDSGSCGNIIIDFYWGMELYPRIGKNFDIKVFTNCRFGMMSWAVLAVTYCIKQVEALSYFCF
;
A
#
# COMPACT_ATOMS: atom_id res chain seq x y z
N MET A 1 -14.10 -24.03 -3.36
CA MET A 1 -13.31 -23.65 -4.56
C MET A 1 -12.94 -22.17 -4.44
N VAL A 2 -11.88 -21.81 -3.71
CA VAL A 2 -11.61 -20.40 -3.40
C VAL A 2 -10.95 -19.64 -4.56
N HIS A 3 -10.37 -20.34 -5.56
CA HIS A 3 -9.55 -19.67 -6.59
C HIS A 3 -9.91 -19.97 -8.05
N ALA A 4 -10.88 -20.85 -8.32
CA ALA A 4 -11.41 -21.15 -9.66
C ALA A 4 -10.34 -21.37 -10.77
N ASP A 5 -9.08 -21.67 -10.41
CA ASP A 5 -7.90 -21.66 -11.28
C ASP A 5 -7.76 -20.39 -12.15
N GLY A 6 -8.21 -19.24 -11.64
CA GLY A 6 -8.26 -17.98 -12.40
C GLY A 6 -9.37 -17.91 -13.46
N SER A 7 -10.27 -18.89 -13.52
CA SER A 7 -11.39 -18.91 -14.47
C SER A 7 -12.53 -17.98 -14.02
N VAL A 8 -12.81 -16.98 -14.86
CA VAL A 8 -13.97 -16.09 -14.69
C VAL A 8 -15.28 -16.87 -14.78
N ILE A 9 -15.35 -17.88 -15.67
CA ILE A 9 -16.55 -18.69 -15.91
C ILE A 9 -16.89 -19.51 -14.66
N LYS A 10 -15.92 -20.26 -14.11
CA LYS A 10 -16.14 -21.05 -12.89
C LYS A 10 -16.54 -20.17 -11.70
N SER A 11 -15.97 -18.98 -11.59
CA SER A 11 -16.31 -18.01 -10.53
C SER A 11 -17.74 -17.50 -10.68
N TRP A 12 -18.14 -17.15 -11.91
CA TRP A 12 -19.50 -16.73 -12.23
C TRP A 12 -20.52 -17.84 -11.96
N ASP A 13 -20.24 -19.07 -12.39
CA ASP A 13 -21.12 -20.21 -12.17
C ASP A 13 -21.30 -20.50 -10.68
N TYR A 14 -20.24 -20.39 -9.89
CA TYR A 14 -20.30 -20.54 -8.44
C TYR A 14 -21.18 -19.47 -7.78
N LEU A 15 -21.01 -18.20 -8.15
CA LEU A 15 -21.83 -17.09 -7.63
C LEU A 15 -23.30 -17.23 -8.06
N ARG A 16 -23.55 -17.69 -9.29
CA ARG A 16 -24.92 -17.94 -9.77
C ARG A 16 -25.60 -19.07 -9.01
N GLN A 17 -24.86 -20.11 -8.62
CA GLN A 17 -25.41 -21.27 -7.89
C GLN A 17 -25.65 -20.96 -6.41
N ASN A 18 -24.75 -20.22 -5.77
CA ASN A 18 -24.77 -19.99 -4.32
C ASN A 18 -25.31 -18.60 -3.92
N GLY A 19 -25.60 -17.74 -4.89
CA GLY A 19 -26.16 -16.41 -4.68
C GLY A 19 -25.32 -15.54 -3.74
N LEU A 20 -26.00 -14.80 -2.86
CA LEU A 20 -25.37 -13.89 -1.90
C LEU A 20 -24.48 -14.62 -0.89
N GLN A 21 -24.84 -15.84 -0.48
CA GLN A 21 -24.05 -16.61 0.48
C GLN A 21 -22.69 -16.99 -0.11
N GLY A 22 -22.65 -17.43 -1.38
CA GLY A 22 -21.39 -17.73 -2.06
C GLY A 22 -20.48 -16.51 -2.21
N PHE A 23 -21.05 -15.31 -2.34
CA PHE A 23 -20.27 -14.08 -2.33
C PHE A 23 -19.63 -13.80 -0.96
N ILE A 24 -20.41 -13.92 0.12
CA ILE A 24 -19.93 -13.75 1.50
C ILE A 24 -18.82 -14.76 1.81
N ASP A 25 -18.97 -16.00 1.37
CA ASP A 25 -18.01 -17.07 1.63
C ASP A 25 -16.64 -16.84 0.93
N ILE A 26 -16.64 -16.14 -0.21
CA ILE A 26 -15.40 -15.78 -0.94
C ILE A 26 -14.81 -14.45 -0.42
N TRP A 27 -15.63 -13.59 0.19
CA TRP A 27 -15.21 -12.25 0.57
C TRP A 27 -14.14 -12.30 1.67
N PRO A 28 -12.91 -11.85 1.40
CA PRO A 28 -11.87 -11.89 2.41
C PRO A 28 -12.16 -10.86 3.51
N ILE A 29 -12.10 -11.30 4.76
CA ILE A 29 -12.31 -10.44 5.93
C ILE A 29 -10.95 -9.94 6.43
N PRO A 30 -10.79 -8.65 6.74
CA PRO A 30 -9.54 -8.14 7.32
C PRO A 30 -9.21 -8.84 8.63
N THR A 31 -7.99 -9.38 8.76
CA THR A 31 -7.53 -10.00 10.00
C THR A 31 -6.48 -9.14 10.71
N ALA A 32 -6.25 -9.42 11.99
CA ALA A 32 -5.20 -8.78 12.76
C ALA A 32 -3.79 -9.03 12.17
N VAL A 33 -3.58 -10.18 11.52
CA VAL A 33 -2.32 -10.52 10.85
C VAL A 33 -2.10 -9.60 9.65
N ALA A 34 -3.12 -9.42 8.80
CA ALA A 34 -3.07 -8.51 7.66
C ALA A 34 -2.75 -7.07 8.09
N TRP A 35 -3.46 -6.55 9.11
CA TRP A 35 -3.18 -5.22 9.67
C TRP A 35 -1.77 -5.08 10.22
N LYS A 36 -1.26 -6.11 10.92
CA LYS A 36 0.11 -6.12 11.44
C LYS A 36 1.13 -6.09 10.31
N LEU A 37 0.96 -6.89 9.26
CA LEU A 37 1.85 -6.91 8.10
C LEU A 37 1.88 -5.55 7.40
N ILE A 38 0.71 -4.97 7.12
CA ILE A 38 0.56 -3.65 6.53
C ILE A 38 1.23 -2.57 7.39
N ALA A 39 0.96 -2.56 8.70
CA ALA A 39 1.51 -1.57 9.63
C ALA A 39 3.03 -1.69 9.77
N CYS A 40 3.57 -2.91 9.91
CA CYS A 40 5.01 -3.14 9.97
C CYS A 40 5.71 -2.69 8.69
N PHE A 41 5.17 -3.07 7.53
CA PHE A 41 5.74 -2.67 6.24
C PHE A 41 5.65 -1.15 6.04
N GLY A 42 4.49 -0.56 6.32
CA GLY A 42 4.28 0.89 6.22
C GLY A 42 5.20 1.68 7.16
N ALA A 43 5.39 1.22 8.40
CA ALA A 43 6.31 1.85 9.35
C ALA A 43 7.77 1.75 8.89
N PHE A 44 8.18 0.60 8.35
CA PHE A 44 9.51 0.41 7.78
C PHE A 44 9.76 1.37 6.61
N GLU A 45 8.84 1.44 5.65
CA GLU A 45 8.93 2.34 4.50
C GLU A 45 8.90 3.82 4.92
N ALA A 46 8.12 4.17 5.95
CA ALA A 46 8.08 5.52 6.49
C ALA A 46 9.42 5.89 7.15
N ALA A 47 10.03 4.96 7.88
CA ALA A 47 11.35 5.13 8.45
C ALA A 47 12.41 5.31 7.35
N LEU A 48 12.37 4.51 6.29
CA LEU A 48 13.28 4.68 5.15
C LEU A 48 13.10 6.04 4.46
N GLN A 49 11.85 6.50 4.28
CA GLN A 49 11.59 7.81 3.68
C GLN A 49 12.24 8.95 4.49
N LEU A 50 12.16 8.90 5.82
CA LEU A 50 12.68 9.95 6.71
C LEU A 50 14.19 9.82 6.94
N LEU A 51 14.66 8.64 7.33
CA LEU A 51 16.01 8.40 7.83
C LEU A 51 17.03 8.27 6.70
N LEU A 52 16.67 7.63 5.59
CA LEU A 52 17.65 7.27 4.56
C LEU A 52 18.12 8.52 3.78
N PRO A 53 19.43 8.83 3.72
CA PRO A 53 19.92 10.05 3.09
C PRO A 53 19.57 10.09 1.60
N GLY A 54 19.37 11.30 1.08
CA GLY A 54 18.97 11.51 -0.31
C GLY A 54 19.12 12.97 -0.68
N LYS A 55 19.30 13.24 -1.98
CA LYS A 55 19.47 14.60 -2.49
C LYS A 55 18.15 15.36 -2.35
N ARG A 56 18.21 16.62 -1.96
CA ARG A 56 17.05 17.53 -1.95
C ARG A 56 16.71 17.87 -3.41
N VAL A 57 15.47 17.65 -3.80
CA VAL A 57 14.95 17.92 -5.14
C VAL A 57 13.71 18.77 -5.01
N GLU A 58 13.62 19.82 -5.82
CA GLU A 58 12.48 20.73 -5.83
C GLU A 58 11.54 20.34 -6.96
N GLY A 59 10.26 20.15 -6.64
CA GLY A 59 9.22 19.84 -7.60
C GLY A 59 8.81 21.06 -8.45
N PRO A 60 7.83 20.85 -9.36
CA PRO A 60 7.26 21.93 -10.14
C PRO A 60 6.53 22.93 -9.24
N ILE A 61 6.54 24.20 -9.64
CA ILE A 61 5.79 25.26 -8.96
C ILE A 61 4.30 25.01 -9.23
N SER A 62 3.50 24.98 -8.16
CA SER A 62 2.06 24.82 -8.27
C SER A 62 1.38 26.07 -8.84
N PRO A 63 0.12 26.00 -9.31
CA PRO A 63 -0.63 27.17 -9.76
C PRO A 63 -0.75 28.27 -8.68
N THR A 64 -0.67 27.92 -7.40
CA THR A 64 -0.70 28.89 -6.28
C THR A 64 0.69 29.42 -5.90
N GLY A 65 1.74 29.03 -6.62
CA GLY A 65 3.12 29.48 -6.41
C GLY A 65 3.91 28.67 -5.39
N HIS A 66 3.33 27.63 -4.80
CA HIS A 66 4.01 26.77 -3.83
C HIS A 66 4.93 25.77 -4.54
N ARG A 67 6.16 25.61 -4.02
CA ARG A 67 7.17 24.71 -4.58
C ARG A 67 7.49 23.58 -3.60
N PRO A 68 7.01 22.35 -3.86
CA PRO A 68 7.24 21.25 -2.94
C PRO A 68 8.69 20.79 -3.02
N VAL A 69 9.25 20.49 -1.85
CA VAL A 69 10.63 20.00 -1.71
C VAL A 69 10.59 18.55 -1.28
N TYR A 70 11.34 17.70 -1.98
CA TYR A 70 11.41 16.26 -1.79
C TYR A 70 12.82 15.79 -1.50
N LYS A 71 12.90 14.60 -0.89
CA LYS A 71 14.15 13.86 -0.68
C LYS A 71 14.21 12.71 -1.70
N ALA A 72 15.16 12.79 -2.63
CA ALA A 72 15.39 11.76 -3.63
C ALA A 72 16.17 10.59 -3.03
N ASN A 73 15.46 9.72 -2.32
CA ASN A 73 15.96 8.44 -1.80
C ASN A 73 15.17 7.24 -2.35
N GLY A 74 14.51 7.38 -3.50
CA GLY A 74 13.67 6.36 -4.15
C GLY A 74 14.36 5.01 -4.31
N VAL A 75 15.38 5.00 -5.17
CA VAL A 75 16.17 3.81 -5.53
C VAL A 75 16.88 3.20 -4.32
N ALA A 76 17.40 4.05 -3.43
CA ALA A 76 18.12 3.58 -2.26
C ALA A 76 17.19 2.88 -1.25
N SER A 77 15.97 3.41 -1.02
CA SER A 77 14.97 2.67 -0.23
C SER A 77 14.57 1.37 -0.91
N TYR A 78 14.36 1.35 -2.22
CA TYR A 78 14.04 0.13 -2.97
C TYR A 78 15.07 -0.98 -2.75
N ALA A 79 16.36 -0.65 -2.90
CA ALA A 79 17.44 -1.60 -2.68
C ALA A 79 17.47 -2.09 -1.22
N VAL A 80 17.33 -1.18 -0.24
CA VAL A 80 17.31 -1.54 1.18
C VAL A 80 16.12 -2.43 1.52
N THR A 81 14.93 -2.13 1.00
CA THR A 81 13.72 -2.94 1.20
C THR A 81 13.90 -4.36 0.67
N LEU A 82 14.36 -4.52 -0.57
CA LEU A 82 14.57 -5.85 -1.15
C LEU A 82 15.68 -6.64 -0.44
N ILE A 83 16.82 -6.00 -0.16
CA ILE A 83 17.93 -6.65 0.56
C ILE A 83 17.45 -7.09 1.94
N THR A 84 16.74 -6.24 2.66
CA THR A 84 16.21 -6.57 3.99
C THR A 84 15.21 -7.72 3.89
N TYR A 85 14.28 -7.67 2.93
CA TYR A 85 13.26 -8.70 2.74
C TYR A 85 13.87 -10.08 2.42
N LEU A 86 14.82 -10.12 1.49
CA LEU A 86 15.54 -11.35 1.13
C LEU A 86 16.45 -11.85 2.25
N SER A 87 17.10 -10.95 2.99
CA SER A 87 17.93 -11.33 4.13
C SER A 87 17.08 -11.96 5.24
N LEU A 88 15.92 -11.36 5.57
CA LEU A 88 15.00 -11.91 6.57
C LEU A 88 14.50 -13.31 6.20
N TRP A 89 14.27 -13.54 4.90
CA TRP A 89 13.94 -14.88 4.39
C TRP A 89 15.12 -15.84 4.47
N TRP A 90 16.31 -15.43 4.01
CA TRP A 90 17.52 -16.25 4.00
C TRP A 90 17.95 -16.71 5.40
N PHE A 91 17.81 -15.84 6.41
CA PHE A 91 18.09 -16.17 7.81
C PHE A 91 16.93 -16.88 8.52
N GLY A 92 15.82 -17.16 7.84
CA GLY A 92 14.66 -17.84 8.42
C GLY A 92 13.91 -17.03 9.49
N ILE A 93 14.17 -15.73 9.60
CA ILE A 93 13.55 -14.84 10.59
C ILE A 93 12.09 -14.54 10.20
N PHE A 94 11.82 -14.45 8.90
CA PHE A 94 10.50 -14.18 8.36
C PHE A 94 10.26 -15.06 7.15
N ASN A 95 9.11 -15.75 7.10
CA ASN A 95 8.71 -16.48 5.90
C ASN A 95 7.83 -15.59 5.01
N PRO A 96 8.29 -15.17 3.82
CA PRO A 96 7.51 -14.38 2.87
C PRO A 96 6.16 -14.97 2.48
N THR A 97 6.01 -16.30 2.52
CA THR A 97 4.78 -16.97 2.06
C THR A 97 3.55 -16.59 2.87
N ILE A 98 3.71 -16.12 4.12
CA ILE A 98 2.61 -15.56 4.91
C ILE A 98 1.90 -14.40 4.21
N VAL A 99 2.63 -13.60 3.43
CA VAL A 99 2.06 -12.49 2.68
C VAL A 99 1.19 -13.00 1.53
N TYR A 100 1.59 -14.10 0.89
CA TYR A 100 0.79 -14.75 -0.15
C TYR A 100 -0.47 -15.40 0.44
N ASP A 101 -0.31 -16.13 1.55
CA ASP A 101 -1.39 -16.89 2.17
C ASP A 101 -2.49 -15.97 2.74
N HIS A 102 -2.12 -14.80 3.26
CA HIS A 102 -3.06 -13.78 3.76
C HIS A 102 -3.35 -12.65 2.74
N LEU A 103 -3.03 -12.83 1.46
CA LEU A 103 -3.12 -11.76 0.46
C LEU A 103 -4.55 -11.20 0.31
N GLY A 104 -5.55 -12.08 0.33
CA GLY A 104 -6.96 -11.65 0.26
C GLY A 104 -7.33 -10.75 1.44
N GLU A 105 -6.92 -11.12 2.65
CA GLU A 105 -7.18 -10.36 3.88
C GLU A 105 -6.43 -9.02 3.87
N ILE A 106 -5.21 -8.99 3.32
CA ILE A 106 -4.42 -7.76 3.10
C ILE A 106 -5.16 -6.82 2.15
N TYR A 107 -5.66 -7.31 1.02
CA TYR A 107 -6.43 -6.46 0.08
C TYR A 107 -7.70 -5.90 0.72
N SER A 108 -8.43 -6.73 1.46
CA SER A 108 -9.61 -6.28 2.20
C SER A 108 -9.23 -5.19 3.21
N ALA A 109 -8.21 -5.41 4.03
CA ALA A 109 -7.71 -4.44 5.00
C ALA A 109 -7.26 -3.13 4.34
N LEU A 110 -6.59 -3.18 3.19
CA LEU A 110 -6.16 -2.01 2.43
C LEU A 110 -7.35 -1.23 1.85
N ILE A 111 -8.39 -1.91 1.37
CA ILE A 111 -9.61 -1.25 0.88
C ILE A 111 -10.28 -0.48 2.02
N PHE A 112 -10.59 -1.14 3.13
CA PHE A 112 -11.20 -0.47 4.29
C PHE A 112 -10.29 0.63 4.86
N GLY A 113 -8.99 0.36 4.95
CA GLY A 113 -7.99 1.33 5.39
C GLY A 113 -7.91 2.54 4.48
N SER A 114 -8.02 2.37 3.15
CA SER A 114 -8.01 3.47 2.19
C SER A 114 -9.21 4.41 2.35
N PHE A 115 -10.41 3.87 2.63
CA PHE A 115 -11.58 4.71 2.92
C PHE A 115 -11.38 5.54 4.19
N ILE A 116 -10.93 4.92 5.28
CA ILE A 116 -10.63 5.61 6.53
C ILE A 116 -9.55 6.67 6.30
N PHE A 117 -8.51 6.34 5.52
CA PHE A 117 -7.43 7.25 5.20
C PHE A 117 -7.87 8.44 4.36
N CYS A 118 -8.73 8.24 3.35
CA CYS A 118 -9.32 9.32 2.58
C CYS A 118 -10.19 10.24 3.45
N ILE A 119 -10.98 9.68 4.39
CA ILE A 119 -11.76 10.48 5.36
C ILE A 119 -10.81 11.33 6.21
N PHE A 120 -9.72 10.74 6.70
CA PHE A 120 -8.69 11.48 7.43
C PHE A 120 -8.09 12.62 6.60
N LEU A 121 -7.72 12.39 5.34
CA LEU A 121 -7.18 13.43 4.47
C LEU A 121 -8.19 14.53 4.17
N TYR A 122 -9.46 14.18 4.00
CA TYR A 122 -10.54 15.15 3.84
C TYR A 122 -10.67 16.05 5.07
N ILE A 123 -10.75 15.47 6.27
CA ILE A 123 -10.83 16.22 7.54
C ILE A 123 -9.59 17.09 7.73
N LYS A 124 -8.40 16.54 7.47
CA LYS A 124 -7.13 17.26 7.56
C LYS A 124 -7.11 18.47 6.63
N GLY A 125 -7.56 18.32 5.39
CA GLY A 125 -7.59 19.41 4.41
C GLY A 125 -8.44 20.61 4.85
N HIS A 126 -9.52 20.35 5.62
CA HIS A 126 -10.38 21.39 6.21
C HIS A 126 -9.79 22.03 7.48
N LEU A 127 -9.21 21.22 8.37
CA LEU A 127 -8.79 21.70 9.70
C LEU A 127 -7.35 22.24 9.74
N ALA A 128 -6.45 21.66 8.96
CA ALA A 128 -5.01 21.95 9.01
C ALA A 128 -4.35 21.77 7.63
N PRO A 129 -4.69 22.64 6.65
CA PRO A 129 -4.09 22.58 5.32
C PRO A 129 -2.58 22.79 5.38
N SER A 130 -1.82 21.97 4.65
CA SER A 130 -0.34 22.00 4.67
C SER A 130 0.24 23.15 3.84
N SER A 131 -0.52 23.69 2.89
CA SER A 131 -0.10 24.76 1.98
C SER A 131 -1.30 25.50 1.40
N THR A 132 -1.04 26.55 0.63
CA THR A 132 -2.05 27.29 -0.15
C THR A 132 -2.64 26.46 -1.30
N ASP A 133 -2.07 25.30 -1.63
CA ASP A 133 -2.62 24.34 -2.59
C ASP A 133 -3.75 23.47 -1.97
N SER A 134 -4.52 24.03 -1.05
CA SER A 134 -5.72 23.41 -0.48
C SER A 134 -6.96 24.16 -0.95
N GLY A 135 -8.00 23.43 -1.37
CA GLY A 135 -9.25 24.03 -1.83
C GLY A 135 -10.41 23.05 -1.78
N SER A 136 -11.62 23.60 -1.64
CA SER A 136 -12.88 22.87 -1.72
C SER A 136 -13.70 23.41 -2.89
N CYS A 137 -14.38 22.52 -3.61
CA CYS A 137 -15.36 22.89 -4.62
C CYS A 137 -16.78 23.09 -4.05
N GLY A 138 -16.96 22.93 -2.73
CA GLY A 138 -18.25 23.04 -2.03
C GLY A 138 -19.12 21.77 -2.09
N ASN A 139 -18.68 20.72 -2.80
CA ASN A 139 -19.36 19.43 -2.85
C ASN A 139 -18.52 18.35 -2.15
N ILE A 140 -19.05 17.82 -1.05
CA ILE A 140 -18.40 16.83 -0.18
C ILE A 140 -17.96 15.58 -0.97
N ILE A 141 -18.76 15.11 -1.94
CA ILE A 141 -18.46 13.90 -2.70
C ILE A 141 -17.25 14.12 -3.61
N ILE A 142 -17.18 15.28 -4.26
CA ILE A 142 -16.09 15.61 -5.19
C ILE A 142 -14.80 15.89 -4.40
N ASP A 143 -14.91 16.63 -3.31
CA ASP A 143 -13.78 16.94 -2.42
C ASP A 143 -13.20 15.68 -1.77
N PHE A 144 -14.05 14.70 -1.44
CA PHE A 144 -13.59 13.38 -0.97
C PHE A 144 -12.89 12.58 -2.08
N TYR A 145 -13.43 12.60 -3.30
CA TYR A 145 -12.91 11.82 -4.42
C TYR A 145 -11.57 12.33 -4.95
N TRP A 146 -11.44 13.65 -5.18
CA TRP A 146 -10.21 14.22 -5.72
C TRP A 146 -9.20 14.60 -4.61
N GLY A 147 -9.70 14.82 -3.39
CA GLY A 147 -8.90 15.29 -2.26
C GLY A 147 -8.76 16.82 -2.24
N MET A 148 -8.61 17.34 -1.03
CA MET A 148 -8.58 18.78 -0.75
C MET A 148 -7.21 19.41 -0.95
N GLU A 149 -6.13 18.66 -0.69
CA GLU A 149 -4.75 19.14 -0.73
C GLU A 149 -3.97 18.52 -1.89
N LEU A 150 -3.27 19.33 -2.68
CA LEU A 150 -2.41 18.81 -3.75
C LEU A 150 -1.15 18.10 -3.21
N TYR A 151 -0.58 18.61 -2.12
CA TYR A 151 0.63 18.08 -1.47
C TYR A 151 0.41 17.92 0.04
N PRO A 152 -0.41 16.93 0.47
CA PRO A 152 -0.69 16.75 1.88
C PRO A 152 0.56 16.29 2.63
N ARG A 153 0.93 17.02 3.68
CA ARG A 153 2.09 16.70 4.54
C ARG A 153 1.67 16.43 5.97
N ILE A 154 2.38 15.52 6.63
CA ILE A 154 2.33 15.35 8.08
C ILE A 154 3.60 15.98 8.65
N GLY A 155 3.45 17.07 9.41
CA GLY A 155 4.58 17.89 9.84
C GLY A 155 5.34 18.49 8.65
N LYS A 156 6.65 18.75 8.82
CA LYS A 156 7.46 19.47 7.81
C LYS A 156 8.05 18.56 6.73
N ASN A 157 8.34 17.30 7.07
CA ASN A 157 9.24 16.45 6.28
C ASN A 157 8.54 15.21 5.69
N PHE A 158 7.30 14.90 6.07
CA PHE A 158 6.61 13.70 5.60
C PHE A 158 5.54 14.06 4.58
N ASP A 159 5.85 13.85 3.31
CA ASP A 159 4.89 13.99 2.21
C ASP A 159 4.10 12.70 2.05
N ILE A 160 2.78 12.80 2.19
CA ILE A 160 1.87 11.66 2.17
C ILE A 160 1.78 11.08 0.76
N LYS A 161 1.70 11.93 -0.26
CA LYS A 161 1.56 11.49 -1.66
C LYS A 161 2.79 10.69 -2.10
N VAL A 162 3.98 11.15 -1.73
CA VAL A 162 5.23 10.40 -1.98
C VAL A 162 5.24 9.08 -1.20
N PHE A 163 4.81 9.10 0.05
CA PHE A 163 4.77 7.89 0.86
C PHE A 163 3.83 6.83 0.27
N THR A 164 2.57 7.16 0.01
CA THR A 164 1.57 6.19 -0.45
C THR A 164 1.90 5.64 -1.83
N ASN A 165 2.29 6.50 -2.79
CA ASN A 165 2.54 6.06 -4.16
C ASN A 165 3.91 5.39 -4.29
N CYS A 166 4.97 6.06 -3.85
CA CYS A 166 6.33 5.64 -4.15
C CYS A 166 6.92 4.67 -3.12
N ARG A 167 6.58 4.83 -1.83
CA ARG A 167 7.16 3.97 -0.77
C ARG A 167 6.27 2.80 -0.48
N PHE A 168 5.05 3.05 -0.08
CA PHE A 168 4.14 1.98 0.25
C PHE A 168 3.72 1.21 -1.00
N GLY A 169 3.22 1.88 -2.05
CA GLY A 169 2.73 1.24 -3.26
C GLY A 169 3.81 0.55 -4.09
N MET A 170 4.76 1.31 -4.64
CA MET A 170 5.77 0.75 -5.56
C MET A 170 6.70 -0.28 -4.89
N MET A 171 7.05 -0.11 -3.61
CA MET A 171 7.89 -1.11 -2.91
C MET A 171 7.09 -2.38 -2.61
N SER A 172 5.80 -2.26 -2.27
CA SER A 172 4.92 -3.44 -2.13
C SER A 172 4.89 -4.27 -3.42
N TRP A 173 4.82 -3.62 -4.58
CA TRP A 173 4.81 -4.35 -5.85
C TRP A 173 6.06 -5.21 -6.05
N ALA A 174 7.23 -4.66 -5.73
CA ALA A 174 8.49 -5.39 -5.84
C ALA A 174 8.61 -6.54 -4.82
N VAL A 175 8.20 -6.30 -3.58
CA VAL A 175 8.17 -7.32 -2.53
C VAL A 175 7.22 -8.46 -2.90
N LEU A 176 6.02 -8.14 -3.37
CA LEU A 176 5.03 -9.14 -3.79
C LEU A 176 5.57 -10.01 -4.93
N ALA A 177 6.24 -9.44 -5.92
CA ALA A 177 6.86 -10.21 -7.00
C ALA A 177 7.85 -11.26 -6.47
N VAL A 178 8.69 -10.88 -5.51
CA VAL A 178 9.62 -11.81 -4.84
C VAL A 178 8.86 -12.86 -4.01
N THR A 179 7.82 -12.45 -3.27
CA THR A 179 6.97 -13.38 -2.51
C THR A 179 6.36 -14.45 -3.40
N TYR A 180 5.83 -14.08 -4.58
CA TYR A 180 5.27 -15.04 -5.53
C TYR A 180 6.33 -16.02 -6.02
N CYS A 181 7.54 -15.55 -6.33
CA CYS A 181 8.64 -16.44 -6.72
C CYS A 181 8.98 -17.43 -5.61
N ILE A 182 9.09 -16.99 -4.36
CA ILE A 182 9.39 -17.86 -3.22
C ILE A 182 8.27 -18.88 -3.00
N LYS A 183 7.01 -18.46 -3.04
CA LYS A 183 5.86 -19.36 -2.91
C LYS A 183 5.82 -20.38 -4.04
N GLN A 184 6.13 -19.95 -5.26
CA GLN A 184 6.18 -20.84 -6.42
C GLN A 184 7.28 -21.89 -6.28
N VAL A 185 8.45 -21.52 -5.76
CA VAL A 185 9.52 -22.49 -5.47
C VAL A 185 9.08 -23.50 -4.41
N GLU A 186 8.45 -23.04 -3.32
CA GLU A 186 7.89 -23.90 -2.27
C GLU A 186 6.81 -24.86 -2.79
N ALA A 187 5.97 -24.41 -3.75
CA ALA A 187 4.87 -25.19 -4.30
C ALA A 187 5.28 -26.16 -5.43
N LEU A 188 6.26 -25.81 -6.28
CA LEU A 188 6.69 -26.63 -7.44
C LEU A 188 7.79 -27.64 -7.11
N SER A 189 8.50 -27.52 -5.99
CA SER A 189 9.63 -28.39 -5.64
C SER A 189 9.76 -28.45 -4.11
N TYR A 190 9.76 -29.62 -3.45
CA TYR A 190 10.94 -30.49 -3.34
C TYR A 190 12.28 -29.75 -3.08
N PHE A 191 12.27 -28.60 -2.40
CA PHE A 191 13.49 -28.06 -1.78
C PHE A 191 13.44 -28.30 -0.28
N CYS A 192 13.88 -29.50 0.08
CA CYS A 192 14.43 -29.81 1.39
C CYS A 192 15.52 -28.77 1.69
N PHE A 193 15.37 -28.03 2.79
CA PHE A 193 16.51 -27.58 3.56
C PHE A 193 16.74 -28.58 4.69
#